data_AF-A0A1G8BXE9-F1
#
_entry.id   AF-A0A1G8BXE9-F1
#
_cell.length_a   1.000
_cell.length_b   1.000
_cell.length_c   1.000
_cell.angle_alpha   90.00
_cell.angle_beta   90.00
_cell.angle_gamma   90.00
#
_symmetry.space_group_name_H-M   'P 1'
#
loop_
_entity.id
_entity.type
_entity.pdbx_description
1 polymer ?
#
loop_
_entity_poly.entity_id
_entity_poly.type
_entity_poly.pdbx_seq_one_letter_code
_entity_poly.pdbx_strand_id
1 'polypeptide(L)'
;MSMCPICNGMEHPQYSCPSCDHQMEDAGKLESFYGPYSPYQEWGDVAMTNGYLDQMAEECMHIFSCSHCGLQTTKAIKEIAPL
;
A
#
# COMPACT_ATOMS: atom_id res chain seq x y z
N MET A 1 10.08 2.88 14.60
CA MET A 1 9.07 1.98 14.01
C MET A 1 7.85 2.82 13.73
N SER A 2 7.67 3.19 12.48
CA SER A 2 6.45 3.83 11.97
C SER A 2 5.39 2.74 11.71
N MET A 3 4.11 3.11 11.72
CA MET A 3 2.99 2.20 11.51
C MET A 3 2.00 2.79 10.51
N CYS A 4 1.65 2.02 9.48
CA CYS A 4 0.59 2.38 8.55
C CYS A 4 -0.78 2.36 9.26
N PRO A 5 -1.57 3.46 9.23
CA PRO A 5 -2.88 3.51 9.87
C PRO A 5 -3.93 2.60 9.24
N ILE A 6 -3.83 2.33 7.94
CA ILE A 6 -4.77 1.42 7.26
C ILE A 6 -4.50 -0.04 7.66
N CYS A 7 -3.25 -0.48 7.57
CA CYS A 7 -2.88 -1.86 7.95
C CYS A 7 -3.20 -2.19 9.40
N ASN A 8 -3.15 -1.18 10.28
CA ASN A 8 -3.45 -1.32 11.70
C ASN A 8 -4.90 -0.98 12.04
N GLY A 9 -5.78 -0.83 11.04
CA GLY A 9 -7.23 -0.61 11.24
C GLY A 9 -7.59 0.72 11.90
N MET A 10 -6.65 1.68 11.95
CA MET A 10 -6.83 3.02 12.50
C MET A 10 -7.56 3.94 11.52
N GLU A 11 -7.36 3.73 10.22
CA GLU A 11 -8.02 4.47 9.14
C GLU A 11 -8.66 3.55 8.10
N HIS A 12 -9.81 3.97 7.58
CA HIS A 12 -10.51 3.31 6.47
C HIS A 12 -10.79 4.35 5.39
N PRO A 13 -9.87 4.54 4.42
CA PRO A 13 -10.03 5.57 3.42
C PRO A 13 -11.22 5.26 2.50
N GLN A 14 -11.93 6.32 2.12
CA GLN A 14 -13.01 6.26 1.15
C GLN A 14 -12.52 6.94 -0.13
N TYR A 15 -11.94 6.15 -1.04
CA TYR A 15 -11.52 6.65 -2.34
C TYR A 15 -12.58 6.32 -3.39
N SER A 16 -12.91 7.29 -4.24
CA SER A 16 -13.77 7.09 -5.41
C SER A 16 -12.94 6.73 -6.63
N CYS A 17 -13.45 5.82 -7.46
CA CYS A 17 -12.82 5.40 -8.69
C CYS A 17 -12.81 6.55 -9.71
N PRO A 18 -11.65 6.98 -10.23
CA PRO A 18 -11.59 8.09 -11.18
C PRO A 18 -12.25 7.77 -12.54
N SER A 19 -12.55 6.49 -12.82
CA SER A 19 -13.17 6.07 -14.09
C SER A 19 -14.69 5.90 -14.02
N CYS A 20 -15.27 5.59 -12.86
CA CYS A 20 -16.71 5.31 -12.75
C CYS A 20 -17.37 5.82 -11.46
N ASP A 21 -16.62 6.57 -10.65
CA ASP A 21 -17.04 7.18 -9.38
C ASP A 21 -17.44 6.20 -8.26
N HIS A 22 -17.43 4.90 -8.52
CA HIS A 22 -17.73 3.88 -7.51
C HIS A 22 -16.66 3.85 -6.39
N GLN A 23 -17.08 3.55 -5.16
CA GLN A 23 -16.18 3.42 -4.03
C GLN A 23 -15.16 2.30 -4.28
N MET A 24 -13.89 2.60 -4.05
CA MET A 24 -12.80 1.65 -4.17
C MET A 24 -12.56 0.93 -2.85
N GLU A 25 -12.13 -0.31 -2.95
CA GLU A 25 -11.81 -1.18 -1.82
C GLU A 25 -10.29 -1.28 -1.67
N ASP A 26 -9.82 -1.30 -0.42
CA ASP A 26 -8.42 -1.58 -0.11
C ASP A 26 -8.12 -3.05 -0.41
N ALA A 27 -7.20 -3.29 -1.35
CA ALA A 27 -6.76 -4.62 -1.74
C ALA A 27 -5.48 -5.05 -1.00
N GLY A 28 -5.01 -4.27 -0.03
CA GLY A 28 -3.81 -4.50 0.77
C GLY A 28 -2.55 -3.79 0.26
N LYS A 29 -1.43 -4.07 0.95
CA LYS A 29 -0.12 -3.51 0.62
C LYS A 29 0.37 -3.99 -0.75
N LEU A 30 0.96 -3.08 -1.51
CA LEU A 30 1.63 -3.38 -2.77
C LEU A 30 2.71 -4.45 -2.60
N GLU A 31 3.53 -4.35 -1.54
CA GLU A 31 4.58 -5.34 -1.23
C GLU A 31 4.03 -6.76 -1.07
N SER A 32 2.80 -6.95 -0.58
CA SER A 32 2.18 -8.26 -0.45
C SER A 32 1.90 -8.92 -1.81
N PHE A 33 1.70 -8.13 -2.87
CA PHE A 33 1.55 -8.63 -4.24
C PHE A 33 2.90 -9.00 -4.86
N TYR A 34 3.97 -8.32 -4.47
CA TYR A 34 5.35 -8.62 -4.86
C TYR A 34 6.06 -9.55 -3.87
N GLY A 35 5.31 -10.26 -3.02
CA GLY A 35 5.78 -10.96 -1.83
C GLY A 35 7.05 -11.82 -2.01
N PRO A 36 7.82 -12.03 -0.94
CA PRO A 36 9.22 -12.40 -1.02
C PRO A 36 9.37 -13.87 -1.37
N TYR A 37 9.72 -14.19 -2.62
CA TYR A 37 10.40 -15.45 -2.89
C TYR A 37 11.91 -15.24 -2.98
N SER A 38 12.50 -14.79 -1.87
CA SER A 38 13.95 -14.81 -1.68
C SER A 38 14.26 -15.18 -0.22
N PRO A 39 14.43 -16.47 0.10
CA PRO A 39 14.82 -16.92 1.44
C PRO A 39 16.15 -16.36 1.95
N TYR A 40 16.85 -15.56 1.14
CA TYR A 40 18.19 -15.04 1.39
C TYR A 40 18.33 -13.51 1.23
N GLN A 41 17.25 -12.76 1.00
CA GLN A 41 17.35 -11.30 0.91
C GLN A 41 17.06 -10.62 2.24
N GLU A 42 18.03 -9.84 2.68
CA GLU A 42 17.98 -9.03 3.89
C GLU A 42 16.90 -7.94 3.71
N TRP A 43 16.14 -7.63 4.77
CA TRP A 43 14.98 -6.72 4.73
C TRP A 43 15.25 -5.35 4.08
N GLY A 44 16.50 -4.89 4.03
CA GLY A 44 16.89 -3.60 3.45
C GLY A 44 16.94 -3.54 1.92
N ASP A 45 17.10 -4.67 1.23
CA ASP A 45 17.23 -4.70 -0.25
C ASP A 45 15.88 -4.77 -0.98
N VAL A 46 14.79 -5.00 -0.25
CA VAL A 46 13.43 -5.15 -0.80
C VAL A 46 12.77 -3.79 -1.07
N ALA A 47 13.32 -2.71 -0.52
CA ALA A 47 12.77 -1.37 -0.61
C ALA A 47 12.60 -0.85 -2.04
N MET A 48 13.32 -1.41 -3.03
CA MET A 48 13.25 -0.98 -4.44
C MET A 48 12.67 -2.04 -5.38
N THR A 49 12.20 -3.19 -4.88
CA THR A 49 11.70 -4.27 -5.77
C THR A 49 10.35 -3.93 -6.42
N ASN A 50 9.59 -3.02 -5.82
CA ASN A 50 8.31 -2.53 -6.36
C ASN A 50 8.48 -1.24 -7.20
N GLY A 51 9.70 -0.69 -7.30
CA GLY A 51 10.01 0.55 -8.02
C GLY A 51 9.72 1.85 -7.25
N TYR A 52 9.33 1.78 -5.98
CA TYR A 52 9.07 2.92 -5.09
C TYR A 52 10.19 3.04 -4.03
N LEU A 53 10.27 4.19 -3.35
CA LEU A 53 11.18 4.43 -2.22
C LEU A 53 10.37 4.59 -0.93
N ASP A 54 9.35 3.76 -0.76
CA ASP A 54 8.32 3.90 0.27
C ASP A 54 8.88 3.72 1.69
N GLN A 55 9.83 2.79 1.88
CA GLN A 55 10.51 2.60 3.16
C GLN A 55 11.39 3.80 3.57
N MET A 56 11.99 4.52 2.61
CA MET A 56 12.76 5.74 2.91
C MET A 56 11.86 6.95 3.19
N ALA A 57 10.63 6.92 2.69
CA ALA A 57 9.66 8.02 2.79
C ALA A 57 8.73 7.91 4.00
N GLU A 58 8.83 6.84 4.81
CA GLU A 58 7.85 6.50 5.85
C GLU A 58 6.43 6.41 5.26
N GLU A 59 6.31 5.84 4.07
CA GLU A 59 5.05 5.63 3.37
C GLU A 59 4.80 4.14 3.19
N CYS A 60 3.52 3.77 3.21
CA CYS A 60 3.06 2.43 2.92
C CYS A 60 2.23 2.47 1.64
N MET A 61 2.66 1.73 0.62
CA MET A 61 1.97 1.69 -0.67
C MET A 61 0.79 0.72 -0.63
N HIS A 62 -0.43 1.22 -0.83
CA HIS A 62 -1.66 0.44 -0.86
C HIS A 62 -2.27 0.38 -2.25
N ILE A 63 -2.77 -0.78 -2.63
CA ILE A 63 -3.55 -0.96 -3.86
C ILE A 63 -5.02 -0.77 -3.52
N PHE A 64 -5.69 0.08 -4.27
CA PHE A 64 -7.13 0.24 -4.25
C PHE A 64 -7.72 -0.31 -5.54
N SER A 65 -8.72 -1.16 -5.43
CA SER A 65 -9.39 -1.77 -6.57
C SER A 65 -10.86 -1.35 -6.62
N CYS A 66 -11.34 -1.03 -7.82
CA CYS A 66 -12.74 -0.77 -8.06
C CYS A 66 -13.45 -2.07 -8.48
N SER A 67 -14.37 -2.56 -7.66
CA SER A 67 -15.18 -3.74 -7.96
C SER A 67 -16.15 -3.56 -9.14
N HIS A 68 -16.47 -2.31 -9.52
CA HIS A 68 -17.39 -2.02 -10.61
C HIS A 68 -16.74 -2.04 -12.00
N CYS A 69 -15.58 -1.41 -12.18
CA CYS A 69 -14.90 -1.34 -13.49
C CYS A 69 -13.56 -2.10 -13.56
N GLY A 70 -13.09 -2.64 -12.44
CA GLY A 70 -11.82 -3.37 -12.36
C GLY A 70 -10.56 -2.49 -12.32
N LEU A 71 -10.70 -1.16 -12.35
CA LEU A 71 -9.55 -0.26 -12.27
C LEU A 71 -8.81 -0.45 -10.93
N GLN A 72 -7.49 -0.54 -10.99
CA GLN A 72 -6.62 -0.56 -9.81
C GLN A 72 -5.75 0.70 -9.79
N THR A 73 -5.53 1.25 -8.60
CA THR A 73 -4.64 2.39 -8.38
C THR A 73 -3.81 2.17 -7.12
N THR A 74 -2.56 2.60 -7.15
CA THR A 74 -1.69 2.55 -5.99
C THR A 74 -1.65 3.93 -5.33
N LYS A 75 -1.77 3.99 -4.00
CA LYS A 75 -1.69 5.21 -3.21
C LYS A 75 -0.63 5.06 -2.12
N ALA A 76 0.16 6.10 -1.93
CA ALA A 76 1.07 6.22 -0.80
C ALA A 76 0.30 6.68 0.44
N ILE A 77 0.48 5.97 1.55
CA ILE A 77 -0.16 6.23 2.82
C ILE A 77 0.93 6.56 3.83
N LYS A 78 0.87 7.75 4.42
CA LYS A 78 1.89 8.17 5.37
C LYS A 78 1.81 7.33 6.65
N GLU A 79 2.91 6.74 7.04
CA GLU A 79 3.02 6.02 8.30
C GLU A 79 3.15 7.01 9.46
N ILE A 80 2.64 6.62 10.63
CA ILE A 80 2.69 7.43 11.85
C ILE A 80 3.62 6.79 12.88
N ALA A 81 4.41 7.60 13.56
CA ALA A 81 5.22 7.13 14.68
C ALA A 81 4.33 6.92 15.92
N PRO A 82 4.50 5.83 16.69
CA PRO A 82 3.93 5.72 18.03
C PRO A 82 4.55 6.82 18.91
N LEU A 83 3.70 7.54 19.63
CA LEU A 83 4.08 8.55 20.63
C LEU A 83 4.87 7.94 21.80
#